data_AF-A0A7X3R7N9-F1
#
_entry.id   AF-A0A7X3R7N9-F1
#
_cell.length_a   1.000
_cell.length_b   1.000
_cell.length_c   1.000
_cell.angle_alpha   90.00
_cell.angle_beta   90.00
_cell.angle_gamma   90.00
#
_symmetry.space_group_name_H-M   'P 1'
#
loop_
_entity.id
_entity.type
_entity.pdbx_description
1 polymer ?
#
loop_
_entity_poly.entity_id
_entity_poly.type
_entity_poly.pdbx_seq_one_letter_code
_entity_poly.pdbx_strand_id
1 'polypeptide(L)'
;RNAPVEIMERTYPLRVERYGLIPDTEGPGRQRGGCGMMRELKCLGERTIITLGSDRRKYTPWGLEGGGNATGAHCYVIDTKGREREIPTKTHTELYRNEILRIETPGGGGWGDPAERDGKKVSEDVRNGLVSPERAGEHYGCRRDQKPAD
;
A
#
# COMPACT_ATOMS: atom_id res chain seq x y z
N ARG A 1 12.87 -6.13 7.20
CA ARG A 1 12.49 -7.24 8.11
C ARG A 1 11.23 -6.79 8.85
N ASN A 2 10.23 -7.66 8.98
CA ASN A 2 8.99 -7.31 9.66
C ASN A 2 9.09 -7.58 11.17
N ALA A 3 8.51 -6.69 12.00
CA ALA A 3 8.31 -6.94 13.43
C ALA A 3 6.95 -7.63 13.63
N PRO A 4 6.88 -8.80 14.29
CA PRO A 4 5.61 -9.47 14.58
C PRO A 4 4.67 -8.58 15.39
N VAL A 5 3.38 -8.69 15.14
CA VAL A 5 2.33 -7.88 15.80
C VAL A 5 2.37 -8.11 17.31
N GLU A 6 2.50 -9.35 17.76
CA GLU A 6 2.50 -9.75 19.15
C GLU A 6 3.67 -9.13 19.92
N ILE A 7 4.83 -9.00 19.26
CA ILE A 7 6.01 -8.36 19.85
C ILE A 7 5.82 -6.85 19.93
N MET A 8 5.22 -6.23 18.91
CA MET A 8 4.93 -4.78 18.94
C MET A 8 3.97 -4.41 20.07
N GLU A 9 2.84 -5.13 20.19
CA GLU A 9 1.82 -4.82 21.20
C GLU A 9 2.28 -5.14 22.63
N ARG A 10 3.18 -6.11 22.79
CA ARG A 10 3.80 -6.41 24.09
C ARG A 10 4.84 -5.36 24.49
N THR A 11 5.56 -4.80 23.52
CA THR A 11 6.72 -3.93 23.78
C THR A 11 6.32 -2.46 23.92
N TYR A 12 5.30 -2.02 23.18
CA TYR A 12 4.89 -0.63 23.10
C TYR A 12 3.43 -0.45 23.52
N PRO A 13 3.03 0.74 24.01
CA PRO A 13 1.63 1.04 24.33
C PRO A 13 0.82 1.31 23.05
N LEU A 14 0.88 0.39 22.09
CA LEU A 14 0.26 0.46 20.78
C LEU A 14 -0.52 -0.83 20.51
N ARG A 15 -1.66 -0.72 19.82
CA ARG A 15 -2.41 -1.85 19.27
C ARG A 15 -2.44 -1.77 17.76
N VAL A 16 -2.24 -2.90 17.08
CA VAL A 16 -2.37 -2.98 15.63
C VAL A 16 -3.85 -3.20 15.29
N GLU A 17 -4.48 -2.17 14.72
CA GLU A 17 -5.90 -2.25 14.30
C GLU A 17 -6.03 -2.83 12.89
N ARG A 18 -5.07 -2.53 12.01
CA ARG A 18 -5.03 -3.02 10.63
C ARG A 18 -3.61 -3.29 10.20
N TYR A 19 -3.42 -4.42 9.52
CA TYR A 19 -2.16 -4.73 8.86
C TYR A 19 -2.40 -5.57 7.61
N GLY A 20 -2.02 -5.06 6.44
CA GLY A 20 -2.25 -5.78 5.18
C GLY A 20 -1.78 -5.01 3.96
N LEU A 21 -1.94 -5.65 2.80
CA LEU A 21 -1.67 -5.01 1.51
C LEU A 21 -2.73 -3.96 1.19
N ILE A 22 -2.32 -2.93 0.44
CA ILE A 22 -3.20 -1.90 -0.07
C ILE A 22 -3.41 -2.20 -1.57
N PRO A 23 -4.65 -2.53 -1.99
CA PRO A 23 -4.94 -2.71 -3.40
C PRO A 23 -4.56 -1.48 -4.21
N ASP A 24 -4.28 -1.66 -5.50
CA ASP A 24 -4.15 -0.56 -6.48
C ASP A 24 -2.96 0.39 -6.26
N THR A 25 -2.02 0.01 -5.40
CA THR A 25 -0.82 0.81 -5.10
C THR A 25 0.37 0.48 -5.98
N GLU A 26 0.29 -0.60 -6.73
CA GLU A 26 1.36 -1.09 -7.57
C GLU A 26 1.48 -0.34 -8.90
N GLY A 27 2.68 -0.36 -9.47
CA GLY A 27 2.88 0.04 -10.84
C GLY A 27 2.42 -1.05 -11.81
N PRO A 28 1.57 -0.72 -12.81
CA PRO A 28 1.13 -1.68 -13.81
C PRO A 28 2.28 -2.06 -14.74
N GLY A 29 2.29 -3.29 -15.25
CA GLY A 29 3.27 -3.74 -16.23
C GLY A 29 3.05 -5.19 -16.62
N ARG A 30 3.74 -5.67 -17.65
CA ARG A 30 3.79 -7.12 -17.99
C ARG A 30 4.08 -7.94 -16.73
N GLN A 31 5.04 -7.47 -15.95
CA GLN A 31 5.22 -7.83 -14.55
C GLN A 31 4.81 -6.65 -13.67
N ARG A 32 3.65 -6.78 -13.04
CA ARG A 32 3.14 -5.83 -12.05
C ARG A 32 4.11 -5.71 -10.87
N GLY A 33 4.31 -4.48 -10.38
CA GLY A 33 5.08 -4.28 -9.15
C GLY A 33 4.36 -4.79 -7.90
N GLY A 34 5.02 -4.78 -6.75
CA GLY A 34 4.39 -5.16 -5.48
C GLY A 34 3.37 -4.13 -4.99
N CYS A 35 2.32 -4.57 -4.29
CA CYS A 35 1.44 -3.65 -3.58
C CYS A 35 2.15 -3.10 -2.34
N GLY A 36 1.86 -1.84 -2.00
CA GLY A 36 2.18 -1.27 -0.71
C GLY A 36 1.41 -1.97 0.42
N MET A 37 1.78 -1.66 1.66
CA MET A 37 1.11 -2.15 2.86
C MET A 37 0.70 -1.02 3.78
N MET A 38 -0.41 -1.24 4.48
CA MET A 38 -0.93 -0.36 5.52
C MET A 38 -0.70 -0.98 6.88
N ARG A 39 -0.26 -0.17 7.84
CA ARG A 39 -0.30 -0.49 9.27
C ARG A 39 -0.97 0.63 10.04
N GLU A 40 -2.04 0.30 10.76
CA GLU A 40 -2.73 1.21 11.67
C GLU A 40 -2.39 0.87 13.11
N LEU A 41 -1.83 1.84 13.82
CA LEU A 41 -1.36 1.70 15.20
C LEU A 41 -2.16 2.63 16.11
N LYS A 42 -3.04 2.06 16.92
CA LYS A 42 -3.81 2.78 17.93
C LYS A 42 -2.97 3.01 19.18
N CYS A 43 -2.89 4.25 19.64
CA CYS A 43 -2.20 4.60 20.87
C CYS A 43 -3.03 4.21 22.10
N LEU A 44 -2.43 3.42 22.99
CA LEU A 44 -3.01 3.03 24.29
C LEU A 44 -2.40 3.81 25.46
N GLY A 45 -1.30 4.53 25.23
CA GLY A 45 -0.69 5.42 26.23
C GLY A 45 -1.43 6.76 26.32
N GLU A 46 -1.17 7.54 27.37
CA GLU A 46 -1.72 8.91 27.47
C GLU A 46 -1.10 9.85 26.44
N ARG A 47 0.22 9.76 26.27
CA ARG A 47 1.03 10.49 25.29
C ARG A 47 2.18 9.60 24.84
N THR A 48 2.28 9.37 23.53
CA THR A 48 3.35 8.58 22.90
C THR A 48 4.03 9.41 21.81
N ILE A 49 5.36 9.51 21.86
CA ILE A 49 6.13 10.16 20.79
C ILE A 49 6.54 9.09 19.78
N ILE A 50 6.19 9.29 18.52
CA ILE A 50 6.59 8.43 17.41
C ILE A 50 7.60 9.17 16.54
N THR A 51 8.73 8.52 16.29
CA THR A 51 9.68 8.93 15.24
C THR A 51 9.37 8.16 13.97
N LEU A 52 9.02 8.89 12.91
CA LEU A 52 8.66 8.32 11.63
C LEU A 52 9.76 8.60 10.60
N GLY A 53 10.17 7.55 9.90
CA GLY A 53 11.05 7.62 8.74
C GLY A 53 10.44 6.85 7.57
N SER A 54 10.02 7.58 6.55
CA SER A 54 9.46 7.05 5.31
C SER A 54 10.00 7.83 4.10
N ASP A 55 10.00 7.17 2.95
CA ASP A 55 10.54 7.64 1.69
C ASP A 55 9.57 7.33 0.54
N ARG A 56 9.88 7.83 -0.65
CA ARG A 56 9.10 7.59 -1.88
C ARG A 56 7.67 8.13 -1.85
N ARG A 57 7.40 9.21 -1.11
CA ARG A 57 6.13 9.98 -1.24
C ARG A 57 6.09 10.78 -2.54
N LYS A 58 7.00 11.76 -2.69
CA LYS A 58 7.05 12.66 -3.86
C LYS A 58 7.62 11.97 -5.10
N TYR A 59 8.72 11.26 -4.94
CA TYR A 59 9.37 10.50 -6.00
C TYR A 59 8.98 9.04 -5.84
N THR A 60 7.88 8.66 -6.47
CA THR A 60 7.33 7.31 -6.35
C THR A 60 8.21 6.28 -7.05
N PRO A 61 8.09 4.99 -6.72
CA PRO A 61 8.79 3.94 -7.45
C PRO A 61 8.33 3.91 -8.91
N TRP A 62 9.26 4.19 -9.83
CA TRP A 62 8.97 4.29 -11.26
C TRP A 62 8.95 2.91 -11.91
N GLY A 63 8.18 2.80 -12.99
CA GLY A 63 8.20 1.62 -13.85
C GLY A 63 9.37 1.61 -14.83
N LEU A 64 9.65 0.45 -15.41
CA LEU A 64 10.75 0.24 -16.36
C LEU A 64 10.25 -0.47 -17.62
N GLU A 65 10.91 -0.25 -18.75
CA GLU A 65 10.59 -0.91 -20.04
C GLU A 65 9.10 -0.80 -20.45
N GLY A 66 8.48 0.37 -20.23
CA GLY A 66 7.06 0.60 -20.52
C GLY A 66 6.10 0.31 -19.36
N GLY A 67 6.61 -0.16 -18.21
CA GLY A 67 5.84 -0.26 -16.98
C GLY A 67 5.47 1.10 -16.37
N GLY A 68 4.35 1.14 -15.67
CA GLY A 68 3.85 2.31 -14.96
C GLY A 68 4.41 2.47 -13.54
N ASN A 69 4.26 3.69 -13.02
CA ASN A 69 4.70 4.05 -11.68
C ASN A 69 3.74 3.55 -10.61
N ALA A 70 4.27 3.27 -9.42
CA ALA A 70 3.49 2.92 -8.24
C ALA A 70 3.01 4.16 -7.48
N THR A 71 2.11 3.97 -6.52
CA THR A 71 1.73 5.02 -5.57
C THR A 71 2.86 5.30 -4.57
N GLY A 72 2.82 6.49 -3.99
CA GLY A 72 3.80 6.94 -3.00
C GLY A 72 3.45 6.51 -1.57
N ALA A 73 4.38 6.74 -0.66
CA ALA A 73 4.16 6.51 0.77
C ALA A 73 3.33 7.63 1.41
N HIS A 74 2.36 7.27 2.25
CA HIS A 74 1.54 8.21 3.00
C HIS A 74 1.52 7.87 4.49
N CYS A 75 1.37 8.90 5.33
CA CYS A 75 1.32 8.73 6.77
C CYS A 75 0.31 9.70 7.35
N TYR A 76 -0.60 9.21 8.18
CA TYR A 76 -1.70 9.97 8.73
C TYR A 76 -1.81 9.76 10.24
N VAL A 77 -2.18 10.81 10.96
CA VAL A 77 -2.76 10.71 12.29
C VAL A 77 -4.26 10.84 12.16
N ILE A 78 -4.99 9.89 12.71
CA ILE A 78 -6.45 9.84 12.73
C ILE A 78 -6.90 10.07 14.17
N ASP A 79 -7.66 11.13 14.39
CA ASP A 79 -8.15 11.46 15.72
C ASP A 79 -9.35 10.58 16.15
N THR A 80 -9.81 10.76 17.38
CA THR A 80 -10.93 10.00 17.95
C THR A 80 -12.28 10.28 17.28
N LYS A 81 -12.37 11.30 16.42
CA LYS A 81 -13.54 11.63 15.61
C LYS A 81 -13.41 11.11 14.17
N GLY A 82 -12.33 10.37 13.86
CA GLY A 82 -12.05 9.85 12.52
C GLY A 82 -11.49 10.89 11.55
N ARG A 83 -11.07 12.07 12.02
CA ARG A 83 -10.47 13.08 11.14
C ARG A 83 -9.01 12.72 10.88
N GLU A 84 -8.66 12.64 9.60
CA GLU A 84 -7.31 12.32 9.16
C GLU A 84 -6.49 13.59 8.94
N ARG A 85 -5.24 13.57 9.43
CA ARG A 85 -4.23 14.59 9.18
C ARG A 85 -2.98 13.93 8.62
N GLU A 86 -2.65 14.24 7.37
CA GLU A 86 -1.40 13.77 6.78
C GLU A 86 -0.21 14.43 7.47
N ILE A 87 0.80 13.65 7.81
CA ILE A 87 2.04 14.11 8.45
C ILE A 87 3.23 13.95 7.50
N PRO A 88 4.34 14.70 7.71
CA PRO A 88 5.55 14.54 6.91
C PRO A 88 6.16 13.14 7.03
N THR A 89 6.91 12.71 6.02
CA THR A 89 7.51 11.36 6.00
C THR A 89 8.73 11.21 6.91
N LYS A 90 9.34 12.31 7.35
CA LYS A 90 10.48 12.33 8.29
C LYS A 90 10.16 13.32 9.40
N THR A 91 9.68 12.82 10.53
CA THR A 91 9.17 13.69 11.60
C THR A 91 9.11 12.98 12.95
N HIS A 92 8.99 13.78 14.00
CA HIS A 92 8.50 13.33 15.29
C HIS A 92 7.05 13.79 15.42
N THR A 93 6.15 12.88 15.78
CA THR A 93 4.75 13.20 16.01
C THR A 93 4.29 12.66 17.35
N GLU A 94 3.32 13.32 17.95
CA GLU A 94 2.70 12.86 19.18
C GLU A 94 1.38 12.16 18.85
N LEU A 95 1.15 11.04 19.51
CA LEU A 95 -0.14 10.36 19.54
C LEU A 95 -0.67 10.38 20.97
N TYR A 96 -1.92 10.79 21.09
CA TYR A 96 -2.68 10.72 22.33
C TYR A 96 -3.54 9.46 22.35
N ARG A 97 -4.01 9.09 23.55
CA ARG A 97 -4.83 7.90 23.78
C ARG A 97 -5.97 7.81 22.75
N ASN A 98 -6.12 6.64 22.15
CA ASN A 98 -7.09 6.27 21.13
C ASN A 98 -6.92 6.90 19.74
N GLU A 99 -5.94 7.77 19.53
CA GLU A 99 -5.57 8.18 18.16
C GLU A 99 -4.87 7.04 17.42
N ILE A 100 -4.98 7.05 16.09
CA ILE A 100 -4.39 6.05 15.21
C ILE A 100 -3.32 6.70 14.33
N LEU A 101 -2.14 6.10 14.29
CA LEU A 101 -1.15 6.35 13.26
C LEU A 101 -1.33 5.33 12.14
N ARG A 102 -1.73 5.81 10.95
CA ARG A 102 -1.76 5.01 9.72
C ARG A 102 -0.48 5.25 8.93
N ILE A 103 0.26 4.19 8.65
CA ILE A 103 1.45 4.21 7.79
C ILE A 103 1.14 3.38 6.55
N GLU A 104 1.32 3.98 5.38
CA GLU A 104 1.18 3.36 4.08
C GLU A 104 2.54 3.37 3.38
N THR A 105 3.06 2.20 3.03
CA THR A 105 4.29 2.06 2.27
C THR A 105 4.00 2.25 0.78
N PRO A 106 4.97 2.69 -0.03
CA PRO A 106 4.76 2.79 -1.48
C PRO A 106 4.58 1.38 -2.06
N GLY A 107 3.94 1.29 -3.23
CA GLY A 107 4.02 0.10 -4.08
C GLY A 107 5.36 0.00 -4.82
N GLY A 108 5.54 -1.06 -5.60
CA GLY A 108 6.67 -1.22 -6.53
C GLY A 108 6.29 -0.82 -7.94
N GLY A 109 7.21 -0.23 -8.70
CA GLY A 109 6.99 0.08 -10.12
C GLY A 109 6.82 -1.19 -10.96
N GLY A 110 6.03 -1.09 -12.04
CA GLY A 110 5.82 -2.19 -12.97
C GLY A 110 6.96 -2.32 -13.97
N TRP A 111 7.04 -3.48 -14.62
CA TRP A 111 8.03 -3.75 -15.66
C TRP A 111 7.38 -4.29 -16.93
N GLY A 112 7.76 -3.77 -18.09
CA GLY A 112 7.19 -4.16 -19.39
C GLY A 112 5.82 -3.52 -19.65
N ASP A 113 5.38 -3.52 -20.92
CA ASP A 113 4.05 -3.02 -21.32
C ASP A 113 2.93 -3.78 -20.58
N PRO A 114 2.06 -3.10 -19.81
CA PRO A 114 0.88 -3.71 -19.18
C PRO A 114 -0.01 -4.51 -20.14
N ALA A 115 -0.13 -4.11 -21.41
CA ALA A 115 -0.96 -4.80 -22.39
C ALA A 115 -0.44 -6.22 -22.73
N GLU A 116 0.81 -6.52 -22.40
CA GLU A 116 1.42 -7.84 -22.58
C GLU A 116 1.25 -8.76 -21.35
N ARG A 117 0.60 -8.30 -20.28
CA ARG A 117 0.34 -9.12 -19.09
C ARG A 117 -0.67 -10.22 -19.41
N ASP A 118 -0.35 -11.46 -19.05
CA ASP A 118 -1.27 -12.60 -19.17
C ASP A 118 -2.58 -12.33 -18.42
N GLY A 119 -3.71 -12.40 -19.14
CA GLY A 119 -5.05 -12.19 -18.59
C GLY A 119 -5.42 -13.13 -17.44
N LYS A 120 -4.81 -14.33 -17.36
CA LYS A 120 -4.97 -15.23 -16.20
C LYS A 120 -4.35 -14.63 -14.94
N LYS A 121 -3.18 -14.01 -15.05
CA LYS A 121 -2.50 -13.32 -13.93
C LYS A 121 -3.26 -12.08 -13.50
N VAL A 122 -3.84 -11.33 -14.46
CA VAL A 122 -4.74 -10.21 -14.15
C VAL A 122 -5.95 -10.70 -13.37
N SER A 123 -6.60 -11.78 -13.82
CA SER A 123 -7.75 -12.36 -13.13
C SER A 123 -7.42 -12.86 -11.72
N GLU A 124 -6.22 -13.40 -11.52
CA GLU A 124 -5.71 -13.81 -10.21
C GLU A 124 -5.43 -12.62 -9.29
N ASP A 125 -4.81 -11.55 -9.80
CA ASP A 125 -4.59 -10.31 -9.03
C ASP A 125 -5.92 -9.73 -8.54
N VAL A 126 -6.96 -9.73 -9.39
CA VAL A 126 -8.32 -9.27 -9.03
C VAL A 126 -8.96 -10.18 -7.99
N ARG A 127 -8.89 -11.51 -8.19
CA ARG A 127 -9.43 -12.47 -7.23
C ARG A 127 -8.79 -12.34 -5.85
N ASN A 128 -7.49 -12.05 -5.82
CA ASN A 128 -6.72 -11.89 -4.58
C ASN A 128 -6.84 -10.47 -3.98
N GLY A 129 -7.60 -9.57 -4.62
CA GLY A 129 -7.79 -8.20 -4.16
C GLY A 129 -6.50 -7.35 -4.21
N LEU A 130 -5.53 -7.72 -5.05
CA LEU A 130 -4.30 -6.95 -5.24
C LEU A 130 -4.52 -5.77 -6.19
N VAL A 131 -5.41 -5.97 -7.16
CA VAL A 131 -5.82 -4.99 -8.17
C VAL A 131 -7.35 -5.01 -8.24
N SER A 132 -8.00 -3.85 -8.25
CA SER A 132 -9.45 -3.75 -8.44
C SER A 132 -9.86 -4.08 -9.88
N PRO A 133 -11.11 -4.54 -10.13
CA PRO A 133 -11.62 -4.74 -11.49
C PRO A 133 -11.49 -3.49 -12.38
N GLU A 134 -11.72 -2.32 -11.80
CA GLU A 134 -11.63 -1.02 -12.47
C GLU A 134 -10.19 -0.76 -12.93
N ARG A 135 -9.23 -0.85 -11.99
CA ARG A 135 -7.81 -0.69 -12.30
C ARG A 135 -7.30 -1.72 -13.30
N ALA A 136 -7.82 -2.95 -13.22
CA ALA A 136 -7.47 -4.00 -14.16
C ALA A 136 -7.92 -3.66 -15.59
N GLY A 137 -9.13 -3.11 -15.74
CA GLY A 137 -9.65 -2.62 -17.00
C GLY A 137 -8.86 -1.44 -17.57
N GLU A 138 -8.48 -0.48 -16.71
CA GLU A 138 -7.72 0.71 -17.09
C GLU A 138 -6.32 0.39 -17.62
N HIS A 139 -5.60 -0.54 -16.96
CA HIS A 139 -4.18 -0.76 -17.23
C HIS A 139 -3.87 -1.98 -18.07
N TYR A 140 -4.59 -3.09 -17.90
CA TYR A 140 -4.24 -4.33 -18.59
C TYR A 140 -5.11 -4.60 -19.81
N GLY A 141 -6.10 -3.74 -20.07
CA GLY A 141 -6.97 -3.82 -21.23
C GLY A 141 -7.47 -5.25 -21.41
N CYS A 142 -8.38 -5.69 -20.53
CA CYS A 142 -8.98 -7.03 -20.59
C CYS A 142 -9.61 -7.28 -21.97
N ARG A 143 -8.81 -7.73 -22.95
CA ARG A 143 -9.32 -8.36 -24.16
C ARG A 143 -9.93 -9.68 -23.71
N ARG A 144 -11.23 -9.64 -23.41
CA ARG A 144 -12.08 -10.80 -23.64
C ARG A 144 -11.85 -11.16 -25.10
N ASP A 145 -11.08 -12.21 -25.34
CA ASP A 145 -11.04 -13.05 -26.55
C ASP A 145 -9.66 -13.67 -26.71
N GLN A 146 -9.41 -14.76 -25.99
CA GLN A 146 -8.59 -15.84 -26.55
C GLN A 146 -9.52 -17.04 -26.71
N LYS A 147 -10.02 -17.20 -27.95
CA LYS A 147 -10.61 -18.45 -28.43
C LYS A 147 -9.62 -19.59 -28.12
N PRO A 148 -10.07 -20.76 -27.65
CA PRO A 148 -9.18 -21.91 -27.53
C PRO A 148 -8.59 -22.20 -28.91
N ALA A 149 -7.27 -22.42 -28.95
CA ALA A 149 -6.60 -22.90 -30.14
C ALA A 149 -7.17 -24.28 -30.51
N ASP A 150 -7.44 -24.45 -31.80
CA ASP A 150 -7.99 -25.65 -32.43
C ASP A 150 -7.17 -26.92 -32.12
#